data_AF-A0A0F2NGQ9-F1
#
_entry.id   AF-A0A0F2NGQ9-F1
#
_cell.length_a   1.000
_cell.length_b   1.000
_cell.length_c   1.000
_cell.angle_alpha   90.00
_cell.angle_beta   90.00
_cell.angle_gamma   90.00
#
_symmetry.space_group_name_H-M   'P 1'
#
loop_
_entity.id
_entity.type
_entity.pdbx_description
1 polymer ?
#
loop_
_entity_poly.entity_id
_entity_poly.type
_entity_poly.pdbx_seq_one_letter_code
_entity_poly.pdbx_strand_id
1 'polypeptide(L)'
;MKAFFILLTLVLVAAVRLPAQIRGYAYELYREFARIHMEFRSRDLPSLEGRNVRVKYQEEDAEYAPTVLSASEKFYRPVAEKYGLKMRKKVTVVVYPSKEELNASFGWPASESAMGVYWAGVIRVLSPGSWAEGDSPEEIKDNFTNVGPMAHELTHLAVDYATRGNCPRWFTEGLAQLEEYRLTGFRFSYQSGAGEDFYGLKEMDRGFDDLPDQALAYRESLSAVEYIDGVHGEEKLLEIVSMLGSGRGMGESLEDSLGMDLPSFEQNWRTWSGF
;
A
#
# COMPACT_ATOMS: atom_id res chain seq x y z
N MET A 1 -15.54 -8.53 -21.57
CA MET A 1 -14.65 -8.15 -20.45
C MET A 1 -13.18 -8.14 -20.83
N LYS A 2 -12.57 -9.21 -21.37
CA LYS A 2 -11.16 -9.20 -21.81
C LYS A 2 -10.81 -8.07 -22.80
N ALA A 3 -11.65 -7.84 -23.80
CA ALA A 3 -11.46 -6.74 -24.77
C ALA A 3 -11.52 -5.33 -24.16
N PHE A 4 -12.29 -5.15 -23.07
CA PHE A 4 -12.38 -3.88 -22.36
C PHE A 4 -11.15 -3.62 -21.49
N PHE A 5 -10.64 -4.64 -20.79
CA PHE A 5 -9.37 -4.55 -20.06
C PHE A 5 -8.21 -4.26 -21.00
N ILE A 6 -8.14 -4.91 -22.17
CA ILE A 6 -7.13 -4.61 -23.19
C ILE A 6 -7.23 -3.16 -23.66
N LEU A 7 -8.44 -2.66 -23.93
CA LEU A 7 -8.64 -1.27 -24.34
C LEU A 7 -8.22 -0.28 -23.23
N LEU A 8 -8.54 -0.57 -21.97
CA LEU A 8 -8.19 0.27 -20.83
C LEU A 8 -6.67 0.27 -20.57
N THR A 9 -6.01 -0.89 -20.69
CA THR A 9 -4.56 -1.00 -20.65
C THR A 9 -3.90 -0.24 -21.81
N LEU A 10 -4.45 -0.32 -23.03
CA LEU A 10 -3.95 0.45 -24.17
C LEU A 10 -4.11 1.97 -23.96
N VAL A 11 -5.20 2.41 -23.34
CA VAL A 11 -5.41 3.82 -22.97
C VAL A 11 -4.39 4.25 -21.90
N LEU A 12 -4.10 3.41 -20.91
CA LEU A 12 -3.05 3.68 -19.91
C LEU A 12 -1.65 3.75 -20.52
N VAL A 13 -1.31 2.83 -21.44
CA VAL A 13 -0.04 2.83 -22.17
C VAL A 13 0.08 4.07 -23.06
N ALA A 14 -1.00 4.45 -23.76
CA ALA A 14 -1.04 5.68 -24.54
C ALA A 14 -0.94 6.92 -23.64
N ALA A 15 -1.48 6.86 -22.42
CA ALA A 15 -1.41 7.94 -21.45
C ALA A 15 0.01 8.19 -20.93
N VAL A 16 0.96 7.27 -21.07
CA VAL A 16 2.36 7.49 -20.63
C VAL A 16 2.98 8.73 -21.27
N ARG A 17 2.55 9.11 -22.48
CA ARG A 17 3.03 10.34 -23.17
C ARG A 17 2.24 11.61 -22.81
N LEU A 18 1.21 11.50 -21.97
CA LEU A 18 0.42 12.64 -21.54
C LEU A 18 1.12 13.35 -20.36
N PRO A 19 0.89 14.67 -20.18
CA PRO A 19 1.29 15.40 -18.99
C PRO A 19 0.88 14.67 -17.70
N ALA A 20 1.72 14.74 -16.66
CA ALA A 20 1.53 14.00 -15.42
C ALA A 20 0.15 14.21 -14.78
N GLN A 21 -0.39 15.42 -14.85
CA GLN A 21 -1.74 15.74 -14.38
C GLN A 21 -2.82 14.94 -15.10
N ILE A 22 -2.72 14.81 -16.44
CA ILE A 22 -3.67 14.05 -17.25
C ILE A 22 -3.55 12.56 -16.96
N ARG A 23 -2.32 12.06 -16.75
CA ARG A 23 -2.08 10.67 -16.32
C ARG A 23 -2.77 10.39 -14.99
N GLY A 24 -2.67 11.30 -14.01
CA GLY A 24 -3.36 11.18 -12.72
C GLY A 24 -4.88 11.04 -12.86
N TYR A 25 -5.52 11.90 -13.66
CA TYR A 25 -6.98 11.79 -13.91
C TYR A 25 -7.36 10.51 -14.64
N ALA A 26 -6.56 10.06 -15.63
CA ALA A 26 -6.81 8.80 -16.32
C ALA A 26 -6.69 7.60 -15.35
N TYR A 27 -5.71 7.64 -14.45
CA TYR A 27 -5.54 6.64 -13.41
C TYR A 27 -6.69 6.63 -12.40
N GLU A 28 -7.21 7.79 -11.98
CA GLU A 28 -8.39 7.85 -11.11
C GLU A 28 -9.61 7.14 -11.73
N LEU A 29 -9.85 7.34 -13.03
CA LEU A 29 -10.92 6.64 -13.74
C LEU A 29 -10.66 5.13 -13.80
N TYR A 30 -9.42 4.73 -14.05
CA TYR A 30 -9.01 3.32 -14.01
C TYR A 30 -9.27 2.70 -12.63
N ARG A 31 -8.87 3.39 -11.56
CA ARG A 31 -9.06 2.95 -10.17
C ARG A 31 -10.54 2.79 -9.83
N GLU A 32 -11.39 3.76 -10.19
CA GLU A 32 -12.84 3.65 -9.96
C GLU A 32 -13.45 2.49 -10.75
N PHE A 33 -12.99 2.26 -11.99
CA PHE A 33 -13.41 1.10 -12.76
C PHE A 33 -12.99 -0.21 -12.09
N ALA A 34 -11.74 -0.32 -11.63
CA ALA A 34 -11.24 -1.51 -10.93
C ALA A 34 -12.06 -1.80 -9.66
N ARG A 35 -12.37 -0.77 -8.87
CA ARG A 35 -13.23 -0.84 -7.69
C ARG A 35 -14.65 -1.32 -8.03
N ILE A 36 -15.29 -0.73 -9.05
CA ILE A 36 -16.63 -1.13 -9.50
C ILE A 36 -16.63 -2.57 -10.03
N HIS A 37 -15.60 -2.94 -10.79
CA HIS A 37 -15.45 -4.28 -11.31
C HIS A 37 -15.32 -5.31 -10.18
N MET A 38 -14.52 -5.03 -9.15
CA MET A 38 -14.43 -5.88 -7.98
C MET A 38 -15.77 -6.00 -7.26
N GLU A 39 -16.46 -4.89 -7.03
CA GLU A 39 -17.78 -4.89 -6.40
C GLU A 39 -18.78 -5.77 -7.16
N PHE A 40 -18.76 -5.70 -8.50
CA PHE A 40 -19.60 -6.56 -9.34
C PHE A 40 -19.19 -8.03 -9.27
N ARG A 41 -17.89 -8.34 -9.32
CA ARG A 41 -17.36 -9.72 -9.27
C ARG A 41 -17.66 -10.40 -7.94
N SER A 42 -17.66 -9.64 -6.86
CA SER A 42 -17.88 -10.09 -5.49
C SER A 42 -19.30 -9.83 -4.99
N ARG A 43 -20.27 -9.56 -5.89
CA ARG A 43 -21.63 -9.14 -5.48
C ARG A 43 -22.43 -10.23 -4.77
N ASP A 44 -22.12 -11.48 -5.05
CA ASP A 44 -22.83 -12.65 -4.54
C ASP A 44 -22.19 -13.19 -3.25
N LEU A 45 -21.05 -12.62 -2.81
CA LEU A 45 -20.43 -12.95 -1.54
C LEU A 45 -21.19 -12.31 -0.36
N PRO A 46 -21.28 -12.99 0.80
CA PRO A 46 -21.73 -12.34 2.03
C PRO A 46 -20.82 -11.17 2.39
N SER A 47 -21.38 -10.18 3.09
CA SER A 47 -20.64 -8.98 3.47
C SER A 47 -21.07 -8.39 4.80
N LEU A 48 -20.11 -7.87 5.54
CA LEU A 48 -20.33 -7.04 6.72
C LEU A 48 -20.04 -5.57 6.37
N GLU A 49 -20.90 -4.69 6.85
CA GLU A 49 -20.76 -3.26 6.63
C GLU A 49 -20.43 -2.51 7.93
N GLY A 50 -19.32 -1.78 7.91
CA GLY A 50 -18.98 -0.78 8.91
C GLY A 50 -19.42 0.62 8.48
N ARG A 51 -18.81 1.64 9.10
CA ARG A 51 -19.05 3.05 8.77
C ARG A 51 -18.35 3.44 7.48
N ASN A 52 -17.08 3.07 7.35
CA ASN A 52 -16.19 3.47 6.26
C ASN A 52 -15.80 2.28 5.37
N VAL A 53 -15.95 1.06 5.86
CA VAL A 53 -15.46 -0.16 5.21
C VAL A 53 -16.59 -1.16 5.00
N ARG A 54 -16.51 -1.92 3.91
CA ARG A 54 -17.30 -3.12 3.66
C ARG A 54 -16.34 -4.30 3.51
N VAL A 55 -16.55 -5.34 4.29
CA VAL A 55 -15.79 -6.59 4.21
C VAL A 55 -16.63 -7.62 3.49
N LYS A 56 -16.11 -8.19 2.41
CA LYS A 56 -16.70 -9.31 1.67
C LYS A 56 -15.86 -10.56 1.91
N TYR A 57 -16.50 -11.70 2.11
CA TYR A 57 -15.82 -12.91 2.58
C TYR A 57 -16.51 -14.17 2.02
N GLN A 58 -15.86 -15.33 2.11
CA GLN A 58 -16.48 -16.62 1.81
C GLN A 58 -17.17 -17.17 3.06
N GLU A 59 -18.18 -18.04 2.91
CA GLU A 59 -18.95 -18.56 4.06
C GLU A 59 -18.06 -19.24 5.13
N GLU A 60 -16.97 -19.88 4.71
CA GLU A 60 -15.98 -20.47 5.62
C GLU A 60 -15.21 -19.45 6.47
N ASP A 61 -15.09 -18.20 6.01
CA ASP A 61 -14.43 -17.10 6.71
C ASP A 61 -15.40 -16.24 7.53
N ALA A 62 -16.67 -16.66 7.65
CA ALA A 62 -17.71 -15.87 8.30
C ALA A 62 -17.37 -15.53 9.76
N GLU A 63 -16.70 -16.43 10.47
CA GLU A 63 -16.27 -16.20 11.85
C GLU A 63 -15.20 -15.11 11.98
N TYR A 64 -14.38 -14.92 10.95
CA TYR A 64 -13.26 -13.99 10.94
C TYR A 64 -13.61 -12.61 10.35
N ALA A 65 -14.69 -12.52 9.56
CA ALA A 65 -15.13 -11.27 8.95
C ALA A 65 -15.33 -10.10 9.95
N PRO A 66 -15.88 -10.30 11.18
CA PRO A 66 -15.97 -9.24 12.18
C PRO A 66 -14.60 -8.72 12.64
N THR A 67 -13.60 -9.59 12.76
CA THR A 67 -12.22 -9.21 13.12
C THR A 67 -11.61 -8.31 12.03
N VAL A 68 -11.75 -8.71 10.77
CA VAL A 68 -11.27 -7.92 9.63
C VAL A 68 -11.96 -6.55 9.58
N LEU A 69 -13.28 -6.50 9.78
CA LEU A 69 -14.04 -5.25 9.79
C LEU A 69 -13.60 -4.33 10.94
N SER A 70 -13.44 -4.90 12.14
CA SER A 70 -13.01 -4.15 13.33
C SER A 70 -11.61 -3.54 13.15
N ALA A 71 -10.64 -4.31 12.63
CA ALA A 71 -9.30 -3.82 12.36
C ALA A 71 -9.31 -2.73 11.27
N SER A 72 -10.10 -2.95 10.20
CA SER A 72 -10.25 -1.96 9.13
C SER A 72 -10.80 -0.63 9.62
N GLU A 73 -11.87 -0.64 10.43
CA GLU A 73 -12.45 0.59 10.99
C GLU A 73 -11.54 1.26 12.02
N LYS A 74 -10.78 0.48 12.82
CA LYS A 74 -9.79 0.98 13.78
C LYS A 74 -8.75 1.87 13.07
N PHE A 75 -8.18 1.40 11.97
CA PHE A 75 -7.09 2.10 11.28
C PHE A 75 -7.56 3.07 10.20
N TYR A 76 -8.79 2.92 9.68
CA TYR A 76 -9.30 3.81 8.62
C TYR A 76 -9.23 5.27 9.03
N ARG A 77 -9.72 5.62 10.23
CA ARG A 77 -9.81 7.01 10.66
C ARG A 77 -8.45 7.72 10.76
N PRO A 78 -7.46 7.23 11.53
CA PRO A 78 -6.18 7.92 11.65
C PRO A 78 -5.47 8.06 10.30
N VAL A 79 -5.49 7.02 9.47
CA VAL A 79 -4.89 7.07 8.13
C VAL A 79 -5.62 8.06 7.22
N ALA A 80 -6.97 8.05 7.22
CA ALA A 80 -7.76 8.93 6.39
C ALA A 80 -7.60 10.41 6.77
N GLU A 81 -7.53 10.71 8.07
CA GLU A 81 -7.29 12.06 8.58
C GLU A 81 -5.89 12.55 8.17
N LYS A 82 -4.85 11.72 8.34
CA LYS A 82 -3.46 12.07 8.01
C LYS A 82 -3.25 12.41 6.53
N TYR A 83 -3.73 11.56 5.63
CA TYR A 83 -3.53 11.72 4.18
C TYR A 83 -4.70 12.42 3.47
N GLY A 84 -5.68 12.94 4.22
CA GLY A 84 -6.82 13.67 3.66
C GLY A 84 -7.74 12.82 2.77
N LEU A 85 -7.83 11.51 3.01
CA LEU A 85 -8.63 10.58 2.23
C LEU A 85 -10.13 10.91 2.34
N LYS A 86 -10.77 11.19 1.20
CA LYS A 86 -12.20 11.52 1.11
C LYS A 86 -12.92 10.54 0.20
N MET A 87 -13.44 9.48 0.80
CA MET A 87 -14.17 8.44 0.07
C MET A 87 -15.68 8.74 0.03
N ARG A 88 -16.28 8.69 -1.17
CA ARG A 88 -17.75 8.79 -1.35
C ARG A 88 -18.46 7.46 -1.10
N LYS A 89 -17.73 6.36 -1.20
CA LYS A 89 -18.20 4.97 -1.06
C LYS A 89 -17.32 4.27 -0.03
N LYS A 90 -17.84 3.26 0.64
CA LYS A 90 -17.05 2.46 1.58
C LYS A 90 -15.88 1.81 0.86
N VAL A 91 -14.75 1.69 1.56
CA VAL A 91 -13.60 0.90 1.09
C VAL A 91 -14.02 -0.57 1.04
N THR A 92 -13.73 -1.24 -0.07
CA THR A 92 -14.00 -2.66 -0.23
C THR A 92 -12.79 -3.45 0.22
N VAL A 93 -12.97 -4.28 1.24
CA VAL A 93 -12.01 -5.29 1.69
C VAL A 93 -12.55 -6.66 1.31
N VAL A 94 -11.74 -7.48 0.63
CA VAL A 94 -12.12 -8.86 0.26
C VAL A 94 -11.21 -9.84 1.00
N VAL A 95 -11.82 -10.77 1.73
CA VAL A 95 -11.13 -11.82 2.48
C VAL A 95 -10.98 -13.06 1.61
N TYR A 96 -9.78 -13.63 1.60
CA TYR A 96 -9.46 -14.87 0.90
C TYR A 96 -9.02 -15.94 1.93
N PRO A 97 -9.51 -17.18 1.82
CA PRO A 97 -9.24 -18.23 2.82
C PRO A 97 -7.81 -18.75 2.75
N SER A 98 -7.13 -18.60 1.60
CA SER A 98 -5.80 -19.16 1.34
C SER A 98 -4.90 -18.23 0.54
N LYS A 99 -3.58 -18.44 0.67
CA LYS A 99 -2.55 -17.74 -0.13
C LYS A 99 -2.72 -18.01 -1.61
N GLU A 100 -3.05 -19.24 -1.96
CA GLU A 100 -3.29 -19.68 -3.33
C GLU A 100 -4.42 -18.87 -3.98
N GLU A 101 -5.53 -18.67 -3.27
CA GLU A 101 -6.67 -17.91 -3.78
C GLU A 101 -6.39 -16.41 -3.84
N LEU A 102 -5.72 -15.85 -2.82
CA LEU A 102 -5.29 -14.45 -2.84
C LEU A 102 -4.39 -14.18 -4.06
N ASN A 103 -3.36 -15.02 -4.25
CA ASN A 103 -2.40 -14.90 -5.36
C ASN A 103 -3.09 -15.12 -6.72
N ALA A 104 -3.98 -16.12 -6.82
CA ALA A 104 -4.77 -16.36 -8.03
C ALA A 104 -5.66 -15.16 -8.41
N SER A 105 -6.09 -14.35 -7.44
CA SER A 105 -6.86 -13.13 -7.69
C SER A 105 -6.07 -12.06 -8.48
N PHE A 106 -4.73 -12.11 -8.39
CA PHE A 106 -3.78 -11.26 -9.11
C PHE A 106 -3.13 -11.96 -10.31
N GLY A 107 -3.33 -13.27 -10.46
CA GLY A 107 -2.60 -14.08 -11.44
C GLY A 107 -1.13 -14.30 -11.06
N TRP A 108 -0.80 -14.17 -9.77
CA TRP A 108 0.54 -14.40 -9.23
C TRP A 108 0.79 -15.89 -8.95
N PRO A 109 2.07 -16.32 -8.92
CA PRO A 109 2.43 -17.64 -8.42
C PRO A 109 1.97 -17.84 -6.96
N ALA A 110 1.66 -19.08 -6.59
CA ALA A 110 1.25 -19.41 -5.21
C ALA A 110 2.35 -19.15 -4.16
N SER A 111 3.61 -19.01 -4.57
CA SER A 111 4.77 -18.76 -3.71
C SER A 111 4.83 -17.36 -3.12
N GLU A 112 4.04 -16.40 -3.64
CA GLU A 112 3.97 -15.06 -3.07
C GLU A 112 3.34 -15.09 -1.67
N SER A 113 3.96 -14.42 -0.71
CA SER A 113 3.65 -14.56 0.72
C SER A 113 2.87 -13.39 1.31
N ALA A 114 2.29 -12.53 0.48
CA ALA A 114 1.55 -11.34 0.91
C ALA A 114 0.37 -11.69 1.83
N MET A 115 0.29 -11.03 2.99
CA MET A 115 -0.83 -11.16 3.94
C MET A 115 -2.00 -10.25 3.58
N GLY A 116 -1.69 -9.13 2.91
CA GLY A 116 -2.63 -8.19 2.33
C GLY A 116 -2.06 -7.58 1.07
N VAL A 117 -2.95 -7.07 0.22
CA VAL A 117 -2.59 -6.32 -0.98
C VAL A 117 -3.65 -5.27 -1.27
N TYR A 118 -3.23 -4.01 -1.27
CA TYR A 118 -3.94 -2.91 -1.89
C TYR A 118 -3.68 -2.89 -3.39
N TRP A 119 -4.76 -2.85 -4.18
CA TRP A 119 -4.64 -2.63 -5.60
C TRP A 119 -5.84 -1.87 -6.15
N ALA A 120 -5.58 -0.71 -6.73
CA ALA A 120 -6.53 0.12 -7.47
C ALA A 120 -7.89 0.27 -6.75
N GLY A 121 -7.85 0.75 -5.50
CA GLY A 121 -9.05 1.08 -4.72
C GLY A 121 -9.71 -0.09 -4.00
N VAL A 122 -9.08 -1.27 -4.01
CA VAL A 122 -9.55 -2.49 -3.34
C VAL A 122 -8.45 -3.03 -2.45
N ILE A 123 -8.79 -3.37 -1.22
CA ILE A 123 -7.91 -4.10 -0.31
C ILE A 123 -8.32 -5.58 -0.34
N ARG A 124 -7.34 -6.47 -0.45
CA ARG A 124 -7.53 -7.91 -0.33
C ARG A 124 -6.65 -8.41 0.81
N VAL A 125 -7.17 -9.30 1.64
CA VAL A 125 -6.43 -9.84 2.79
C VAL A 125 -6.64 -11.33 2.92
N LEU A 126 -5.63 -12.01 3.46
CA LEU A 126 -5.78 -13.37 3.93
C LEU A 126 -6.66 -13.41 5.18
N SER A 127 -7.50 -14.43 5.24
CA SER A 127 -8.32 -14.73 6.40
C SER A 127 -7.46 -14.86 7.65
N PRO A 128 -7.83 -14.24 8.78
CA PRO A 128 -7.13 -14.40 10.05
C PRO A 128 -6.84 -15.87 10.40
N GLY A 129 -7.78 -16.79 10.16
CA GLY A 129 -7.59 -18.22 10.45
C GLY A 129 -6.50 -18.93 9.64
N SER A 130 -5.99 -18.31 8.58
CA SER A 130 -4.96 -18.90 7.71
C SER A 130 -3.51 -18.62 8.16
N TRP A 131 -3.31 -17.65 9.05
CA TRP A 131 -1.96 -17.22 9.43
C TRP A 131 -1.82 -16.62 10.84
N ALA A 132 -2.87 -16.04 11.41
CA ALA A 132 -2.77 -15.36 12.70
C ALA A 132 -2.67 -16.40 13.82
N GLU A 133 -1.57 -16.33 14.57
CA GLU A 133 -1.31 -17.23 15.70
C GLU A 133 -2.20 -16.88 16.89
N GLY A 134 -2.69 -17.89 17.61
CA GLY A 134 -3.47 -17.74 18.84
C GLY A 134 -4.31 -18.97 19.15
N ASP A 135 -4.49 -19.27 20.44
CA ASP A 135 -5.30 -20.40 20.92
C ASP A 135 -6.76 -19.99 21.19
N SER A 136 -7.07 -18.68 21.14
CA SER A 136 -8.40 -18.12 21.36
C SER A 136 -8.81 -17.12 20.26
N PRO A 137 -10.12 -16.90 20.02
CA PRO A 137 -10.60 -15.88 19.10
C PRO A 137 -10.08 -14.47 19.42
N GLU A 138 -9.90 -14.15 20.70
CA GLU A 138 -9.35 -12.88 21.16
C GLU A 138 -7.88 -12.72 20.78
N GLU A 139 -7.06 -13.76 20.92
CA GLU A 139 -5.65 -13.76 20.51
C GLU A 139 -5.50 -13.64 19.00
N ILE A 140 -6.27 -14.42 18.22
CA ILE A 140 -6.30 -14.32 16.75
C ILE A 140 -6.69 -12.92 16.31
N LYS A 141 -7.70 -12.33 16.97
CA LYS A 141 -8.13 -10.96 16.71
C LYS A 141 -7.04 -9.94 17.02
N ASP A 142 -6.36 -10.08 18.15
CA ASP A 142 -5.29 -9.17 18.55
C ASP A 142 -4.10 -9.27 17.58
N ASN A 143 -3.68 -10.49 17.24
CA ASN A 143 -2.63 -10.77 16.26
C ASN A 143 -2.98 -10.16 14.90
N PHE A 144 -4.16 -10.45 14.35
CA PHE A 144 -4.60 -9.86 13.09
C PHE A 144 -4.66 -8.32 13.15
N THR A 145 -5.06 -7.76 14.29
CA THR A 145 -5.20 -6.30 14.42
C THR A 145 -3.84 -5.62 14.51
N ASN A 146 -2.86 -6.19 15.21
CA ASN A 146 -1.60 -5.49 15.52
C ASN A 146 -0.42 -5.94 14.65
N VAL A 147 -0.47 -7.14 14.08
CA VAL A 147 0.56 -7.72 13.19
C VAL A 147 0.05 -7.87 11.76
N GLY A 148 -1.28 -7.81 11.56
CA GLY A 148 -1.90 -7.98 10.26
C GLY A 148 -1.86 -6.74 9.38
N PRO A 149 -2.25 -6.89 8.10
CA PRO A 149 -1.89 -5.96 7.04
C PRO A 149 -2.74 -4.67 7.03
N MET A 150 -3.74 -4.54 7.90
CA MET A 150 -4.78 -3.52 7.69
C MET A 150 -4.28 -2.08 7.78
N ALA A 151 -3.38 -1.76 8.71
CA ALA A 151 -2.80 -0.42 8.81
C ALA A 151 -1.93 -0.08 7.57
N HIS A 152 -1.15 -1.07 7.12
CA HIS A 152 -0.31 -0.99 5.94
C HIS A 152 -1.13 -0.77 4.66
N GLU A 153 -2.11 -1.63 4.38
CA GLU A 153 -2.92 -1.54 3.15
C GLU A 153 -3.82 -0.30 3.09
N LEU A 154 -4.34 0.14 4.24
CA LEU A 154 -5.09 1.40 4.30
C LEU A 154 -4.19 2.59 4.00
N THR A 155 -2.92 2.55 4.39
CA THR A 155 -1.95 3.60 4.08
C THR A 155 -1.65 3.63 2.59
N HIS A 156 -1.43 2.47 1.95
CA HIS A 156 -1.34 2.40 0.49
C HIS A 156 -2.56 3.00 -0.21
N LEU A 157 -3.76 2.66 0.25
CA LEU A 157 -5.00 3.22 -0.29
C LEU A 157 -5.00 4.74 -0.15
N ALA A 158 -4.72 5.27 1.03
CA ALA A 158 -4.80 6.70 1.27
C ALA A 158 -3.75 7.49 0.47
N VAL A 159 -2.51 6.99 0.41
CA VAL A 159 -1.41 7.56 -0.38
C VAL A 159 -1.73 7.49 -1.88
N ASP A 160 -2.29 6.40 -2.38
CA ASP A 160 -2.70 6.28 -3.79
C ASP A 160 -3.78 7.29 -4.18
N TYR A 161 -4.74 7.55 -3.28
CA TYR A 161 -5.74 8.60 -3.49
C TYR A 161 -5.14 10.00 -3.42
N ALA A 162 -4.25 10.26 -2.46
CA ALA A 162 -3.59 11.56 -2.30
C ALA A 162 -2.67 11.89 -3.50
N THR A 163 -1.95 10.88 -4.00
CA THR A 163 -0.97 11.03 -5.09
C THR A 163 -1.55 10.79 -6.48
N ARG A 164 -2.79 10.29 -6.59
CA ARG A 164 -3.40 9.84 -7.85
C ARG A 164 -2.54 8.80 -8.56
N GLY A 165 -1.95 7.89 -7.79
CA GLY A 165 -1.04 6.84 -8.29
C GLY A 165 0.35 7.36 -8.71
N ASN A 166 0.65 8.65 -8.57
CA ASN A 166 1.95 9.23 -8.90
C ASN A 166 2.94 9.11 -7.72
N CYS A 167 3.13 7.90 -7.20
CA CYS A 167 3.99 7.63 -6.04
C CYS A 167 4.99 6.52 -6.36
N PRO A 168 6.31 6.74 -6.23
CA PRO A 168 7.30 5.67 -6.33
C PRO A 168 7.01 4.53 -5.35
N ARG A 169 7.26 3.29 -5.80
CA ARG A 169 6.98 2.09 -5.00
C ARG A 169 7.69 2.12 -3.65
N TRP A 170 9.00 2.40 -3.64
CA TRP A 170 9.79 2.51 -2.40
C TRP A 170 9.20 3.53 -1.41
N PHE A 171 8.69 4.66 -1.90
CA PHE A 171 8.18 5.71 -1.01
C PHE A 171 6.85 5.30 -0.39
N THR A 172 5.95 4.70 -1.18
CA THR A 172 4.69 4.20 -0.61
C THR A 172 4.89 3.02 0.34
N GLU A 173 5.88 2.16 0.10
CA GLU A 173 6.22 1.05 1.01
C GLU A 173 6.82 1.57 2.32
N GLY A 174 7.69 2.58 2.25
CA GLY A 174 8.24 3.21 3.44
C GLY A 174 7.17 3.90 4.28
N LEU A 175 6.24 4.62 3.64
CA LEU A 175 5.10 5.26 4.33
C LEU A 175 4.18 4.22 4.98
N ALA A 176 3.85 3.13 4.27
CA ALA A 176 2.98 2.08 4.79
C ALA A 176 3.59 1.37 6.01
N GLN A 177 4.88 1.05 5.97
CA GLN A 177 5.61 0.48 7.12
C GLN A 177 5.72 1.46 8.29
N LEU A 178 5.99 2.75 8.03
CA LEU A 178 6.08 3.76 9.09
C LEU A 178 4.74 3.94 9.81
N GLU A 179 3.64 4.01 9.05
CA GLU A 179 2.30 4.14 9.64
C GLU A 179 1.85 2.87 10.36
N GLU A 180 2.16 1.68 9.84
CA GLU A 180 1.96 0.42 10.54
C GLU A 180 2.66 0.43 11.90
N TYR A 181 3.96 0.76 11.92
CA TYR A 181 4.72 0.86 13.15
C TYR A 181 4.12 1.86 14.15
N ARG A 182 3.70 3.05 13.69
CA ARG A 182 3.09 4.06 14.57
C ARG A 182 1.74 3.64 15.14
N LEU A 183 0.94 2.89 14.37
CA LEU A 183 -0.42 2.52 14.74
C LEU A 183 -0.51 1.23 15.54
N THR A 184 0.46 0.32 15.37
CA THR A 184 0.43 -1.01 16.00
C THR A 184 1.65 -1.32 16.85
N GLY A 185 2.75 -0.58 16.66
CA GLY A 185 4.05 -0.90 17.25
C GLY A 185 4.80 -2.03 16.52
N PHE A 186 4.20 -2.64 15.50
CA PHE A 186 4.81 -3.71 14.73
C PHE A 186 5.85 -3.18 13.74
N ARG A 187 6.98 -3.87 13.65
CA ARG A 187 8.03 -3.58 12.66
C ARG A 187 8.53 -4.91 12.12
N PHE A 188 8.50 -5.07 10.80
CA PHE A 188 9.10 -6.25 10.18
C PHE A 188 10.60 -6.31 10.49
N SER A 189 11.05 -7.48 10.93
CA SER A 189 12.47 -7.78 11.08
C SER A 189 12.97 -8.38 9.77
N TYR A 190 13.60 -7.56 8.94
CA TYR A 190 14.21 -8.01 7.70
C TYR A 190 15.60 -8.58 8.02
N GLN A 191 15.75 -9.90 7.89
CA GLN A 191 17.07 -10.52 7.85
C GLN A 191 17.69 -10.20 6.49
N SER A 192 18.56 -9.18 6.41
CA SER A 192 19.39 -9.03 5.22
C SER A 192 20.59 -9.97 5.31
N GLY A 193 21.07 -10.41 4.15
CA GLY A 193 22.42 -10.96 4.08
C GLY A 193 23.45 -9.96 4.63
N ALA A 194 24.52 -10.46 5.25
CA ALA A 194 25.66 -9.64 5.59
C ALA A 194 26.42 -9.30 4.29
N GLY A 195 26.31 -8.06 3.81
CA GLY A 195 27.00 -7.62 2.58
C GLY A 195 26.73 -6.15 2.23
N GLU A 196 27.66 -5.56 1.48
CA GLU A 196 27.69 -4.17 0.99
C GLU A 196 26.66 -3.87 -0.13
N ASP A 197 25.58 -4.64 -0.22
CA ASP A 197 24.59 -4.48 -1.28
C ASP A 197 23.52 -3.47 -0.83
N PHE A 198 23.37 -2.40 -1.62
CA PHE A 198 22.44 -1.29 -1.41
C PHE A 198 21.73 -0.96 -2.73
N TYR A 199 20.42 -0.68 -2.69
CA TYR A 199 19.70 -0.26 -3.89
C TYR A 199 19.60 1.27 -4.00
N GLY A 200 20.10 1.82 -5.10
CA GLY A 200 19.89 3.23 -5.42
C GLY A 200 18.40 3.57 -5.53
N LEU A 201 17.97 4.77 -5.13
CA LEU A 201 16.56 5.18 -5.23
C LEU A 201 16.08 5.17 -6.68
N LYS A 202 16.97 5.45 -7.65
CA LYS A 202 16.65 5.34 -9.09
C LYS A 202 16.44 3.90 -9.55
N GLU A 203 17.10 2.93 -8.92
CA GLU A 203 16.93 1.52 -9.21
C GLU A 203 15.61 1.03 -8.61
N MET A 204 15.36 1.35 -7.34
CA MET A 204 14.08 1.10 -6.68
C MET A 204 12.89 1.75 -7.41
N ASP A 205 13.04 2.97 -7.93
CA ASP A 205 11.97 3.65 -8.69
C ASP A 205 11.63 2.95 -10.03
N ARG A 206 12.59 2.23 -10.63
CA ARG A 206 12.40 1.58 -11.94
C ARG A 206 11.89 0.15 -11.87
N GLY A 207 12.23 -0.59 -10.82
CA GLY A 207 12.03 -2.03 -10.78
C GLY A 207 11.93 -2.61 -9.38
N PHE A 208 11.30 -1.90 -8.44
CA PHE A 208 11.18 -2.31 -7.03
C PHE A 208 10.79 -3.79 -6.86
N ASP A 209 9.70 -4.22 -7.51
CA ASP A 209 9.16 -5.57 -7.34
C ASP A 209 10.04 -6.65 -8.03
N ASP A 210 11.00 -6.24 -8.88
CA ASP A 210 11.93 -7.12 -9.58
C ASP A 210 13.30 -7.22 -8.87
N LEU A 211 13.49 -6.50 -7.76
CA LEU A 211 14.77 -6.50 -7.03
C LEU A 211 15.03 -7.87 -6.36
N PRO A 212 16.26 -8.43 -6.47
CA PRO A 212 16.58 -9.74 -5.92
C PRO A 212 16.39 -9.86 -4.40
N ASP A 213 16.78 -8.84 -3.64
CA ASP A 213 16.62 -8.80 -2.18
C ASP A 213 15.46 -7.86 -1.82
N GLN A 214 14.24 -8.38 -1.89
CA GLN A 214 13.05 -7.64 -1.49
C GLN A 214 13.16 -7.15 -0.04
N ALA A 215 13.72 -7.95 0.88
CA ALA A 215 13.85 -7.58 2.29
C ALA A 215 14.74 -6.34 2.46
N LEU A 216 15.83 -6.23 1.70
CA LEU A 216 16.65 -5.03 1.62
C LEU A 216 15.85 -3.83 1.09
N ALA A 217 15.12 -3.99 -0.02
CA ALA A 217 14.35 -2.92 -0.64
C ALA A 217 13.26 -2.35 0.30
N TYR A 218 12.52 -3.20 1.01
CA TYR A 218 11.55 -2.76 2.02
C TYR A 218 12.21 -2.04 3.20
N ARG A 219 13.36 -2.56 3.68
CA ARG A 219 14.10 -1.92 4.78
C ARG A 219 14.64 -0.55 4.40
N GLU A 220 15.24 -0.44 3.21
CA GLU A 220 15.74 0.83 2.67
C GLU A 220 14.62 1.84 2.48
N SER A 221 13.47 1.38 1.96
CA SER A 221 12.25 2.19 1.83
C SER A 221 11.80 2.80 3.15
N LEU A 222 11.68 1.98 4.20
CA LEU A 222 11.33 2.45 5.53
C LEU A 222 12.39 3.44 6.05
N SER A 223 13.67 3.11 5.93
CA SER A 223 14.76 3.96 6.42
C SER A 223 14.79 5.33 5.73
N ALA A 224 14.56 5.39 4.42
CA ALA A 224 14.52 6.65 3.67
C ALA A 224 13.36 7.54 4.12
N VAL A 225 12.20 6.94 4.41
CA VAL A 225 11.03 7.66 4.94
C VAL A 225 11.26 8.09 6.40
N GLU A 226 11.84 7.23 7.24
CA GLU A 226 12.24 7.56 8.62
C GLU A 226 13.26 8.71 8.67
N TYR A 227 14.16 8.80 7.68
CA TYR A 227 15.08 9.93 7.57
C TYR A 227 14.35 11.25 7.32
N ILE A 228 13.38 11.28 6.40
CA ILE A 228 12.58 12.49 6.17
C ILE A 228 11.79 12.84 7.45
N ASP A 229 11.13 11.85 8.05
CA ASP A 229 10.33 12.06 9.26
C ASP A 229 11.18 12.57 10.44
N GLY A 230 12.31 11.92 10.71
CA GLY A 230 13.16 12.18 11.86
C GLY A 230 14.02 13.43 11.74
N VAL A 231 14.47 13.77 10.52
CA VAL A 231 15.39 14.91 10.29
C VAL A 231 14.64 16.15 9.80
N HIS A 232 13.58 15.98 9.01
CA HIS A 232 12.86 17.08 8.37
C HIS A 232 11.42 17.25 8.88
N GLY A 233 10.89 16.26 9.59
CA GLY A 233 9.56 16.27 10.19
C GLY A 233 8.48 15.67 9.29
N GLU A 234 7.42 15.14 9.91
CA GLU A 234 6.26 14.55 9.23
C GLU A 234 5.60 15.51 8.23
N GLU A 235 5.60 16.81 8.51
CA GLU A 235 5.04 17.83 7.60
C GLU A 235 5.70 17.77 6.22
N LYS A 236 7.00 17.45 6.15
CA LYS A 236 7.73 17.31 4.88
C LYS A 236 7.37 16.04 4.12
N LEU A 237 7.04 14.95 4.82
CA LEU A 237 6.47 13.76 4.16
C LEU A 237 5.13 14.10 3.50
N LEU A 238 4.25 14.79 4.22
CA LEU A 238 2.93 15.17 3.70
C LEU A 238 3.03 16.20 2.57
N GLU A 239 4.02 17.10 2.62
CA GLU A 239 4.32 18.04 1.54
C GLU A 239 4.74 17.30 0.26
N ILE A 240 5.64 16.32 0.36
CA ILE A 240 6.07 15.47 -0.76
C ILE A 240 4.85 14.72 -1.34
N VAL A 241 4.03 14.08 -0.50
CA VAL A 241 2.79 13.40 -0.95
C VAL A 241 1.86 14.35 -1.70
N SER A 242 1.70 15.59 -1.22
CA SER A 242 0.89 16.62 -1.87
C SER A 242 1.46 17.04 -3.24
N MET A 243 2.78 17.25 -3.33
CA MET A 243 3.45 17.58 -4.59
C MET A 243 3.31 16.46 -5.61
N LEU A 244 3.49 15.21 -5.21
CA LEU A 244 3.23 14.03 -6.03
C LEU A 244 1.78 14.01 -6.54
N GLY A 245 0.80 14.32 -5.68
CA GLY A 245 -0.62 14.45 -6.06
C GLY A 245 -0.93 15.56 -7.07
N SER A 246 -0.06 16.57 -7.16
CA SER A 246 -0.14 17.63 -8.18
C SER A 246 0.49 17.24 -9.53
N GLY A 247 1.08 16.04 -9.60
CA GLY A 247 1.74 15.50 -10.79
C GLY A 247 3.25 15.76 -10.88
N ARG A 248 3.87 16.26 -9.81
CA ARG A 248 5.32 16.48 -9.76
C ARG A 248 6.09 15.17 -9.63
N GLY A 249 7.34 15.15 -10.08
CA GLY A 249 8.22 14.00 -9.92
C GLY A 249 8.79 13.92 -8.50
N MET A 250 9.26 12.73 -8.09
CA MET A 250 9.90 12.56 -6.78
C MET A 250 11.12 13.46 -6.58
N GLY A 251 12.01 13.54 -7.58
CA GLY A 251 13.19 14.42 -7.51
C GLY A 251 12.84 15.90 -7.34
N GLU A 252 11.86 16.40 -8.09
CA GLU A 252 11.33 17.77 -7.95
C GLU A 252 10.66 17.98 -6.59
N SER A 253 9.96 16.97 -6.07
CA SER A 253 9.29 17.06 -4.78
C SER A 253 10.29 17.12 -3.62
N LEU A 254 11.39 16.37 -3.71
CA LEU A 254 12.51 16.44 -2.74
C LEU A 254 13.23 17.78 -2.82
N GLU A 255 13.50 18.29 -4.02
CA GLU A 255 14.19 19.57 -4.20
C GLU A 255 13.38 20.72 -3.60
N ASP A 256 12.08 20.80 -3.89
CA ASP A 256 11.24 21.88 -3.38
C ASP A 256 10.91 21.72 -1.88
N SER A 257 10.69 20.49 -1.39
CA SER A 257 10.31 20.27 0.01
C SER A 257 11.51 20.32 0.97
N LEU A 258 12.64 19.77 0.55
CA LEU A 258 13.83 19.55 1.41
C LEU A 258 15.03 20.41 1.01
N GLY A 259 15.00 21.08 -0.15
CA GLY A 259 16.15 21.82 -0.68
C GLY A 259 17.27 20.92 -1.18
N MET A 260 16.97 19.66 -1.52
CA MET A 260 17.96 18.64 -1.90
C MET A 260 17.52 17.89 -3.15
N ASP A 261 18.41 17.78 -4.13
CA ASP A 261 18.19 16.90 -5.26
C ASP A 261 18.26 15.41 -4.85
N LEU A 262 17.74 14.52 -5.70
CA LEU A 262 17.67 13.08 -5.40
C LEU A 262 19.04 12.47 -5.02
N PRO A 263 20.16 12.75 -5.72
CA PRO A 263 21.49 12.27 -5.31
C PRO A 263 21.92 12.78 -3.93
N SER A 264 21.71 14.06 -3.63
CA SER A 264 22.10 14.63 -2.33
C SER A 264 21.24 14.06 -1.20
N PHE A 265 19.94 13.88 -1.45
CA PHE A 265 19.04 13.19 -0.52
C PHE A 265 19.55 11.77 -0.22
N GLU A 266 19.84 10.99 -1.27
CA GLU A 266 20.32 9.61 -1.13
C GLU A 266 21.62 9.54 -0.31
N GLN A 267 22.58 10.42 -0.59
CA GLN A 267 23.83 10.48 0.16
C GLN A 267 23.64 10.86 1.64
N ASN A 268 22.78 11.84 1.92
CA ASN A 268 22.54 12.32 3.27
C ASN A 268 21.77 11.29 4.11
N TRP A 269 20.76 10.65 3.53
CA TRP A 269 20.03 9.56 4.15
C TRP A 269 20.96 8.38 4.48
N ARG A 270 21.80 7.93 3.53
CA ARG A 270 22.78 6.85 3.77
C ARG A 270 23.69 7.19 4.95
N THR A 271 24.22 8.41 4.95
CA THR A 271 25.09 8.89 6.04
C THR A 271 24.37 8.86 7.40
N TRP A 272 23.10 9.22 7.44
CA TRP A 272 22.29 9.20 8.67
C TRP A 272 21.94 7.80 9.15
N SER A 273 21.63 6.89 8.23
CA SER A 273 21.17 5.52 8.52
C SER A 273 22.32 4.54 8.79
N GLY A 274 23.54 4.88 8.36
CA GLY A 274 24.70 3.98 8.45
C GLY A 274 24.71 2.89 7.38
N PHE A 275 23.98 3.09 6.28
CA PHE A 275 24.12 2.31 5.04
C PHE A 275 25.42 2.66 4.30
#